data_AF-A0AAW0LDB5-F1
#
_entry.id   AF-A0AAW0LDB5-F1
#
_cell.length_a   1.000
_cell.length_b   1.000
_cell.length_c   1.000
_cell.angle_alpha   90.00
_cell.angle_beta   90.00
_cell.angle_gamma   90.00
#
_symmetry.space_group_name_H-M   'P 1'
#
loop_
_entity.id
_entity.type
_entity.pdbx_description
1 polymer ?
#
loop_
_entity_poly.entity_id
_entity_poly.type
_entity_poly.pdbx_seq_one_letter_code
_entity_poly.pdbx_strand_id
1 'polypeptide(L)' 'MNPKFFDFNMAKIFSGDHTLGNTNRVVGTYGHMVLKYAIDGLFSVKFDVFSFKILLLEILSGKKN' A
#
# COMPACT_ATOMS: atom_id res chain seq x y z
N MET A 1 4.90 20.12 -12.01
CA MET A 1 5.66 18.97 -11.47
C MET A 1 5.41 17.76 -12.35
N ASN A 2 6.41 16.92 -12.59
CA ASN A 2 6.27 15.65 -13.33
C ASN A 2 6.44 14.49 -12.33
N PRO A 3 5.35 13.97 -11.73
CA PRO A 3 5.45 12.94 -10.70
C PRO A 3 5.94 11.62 -11.30
N LYS A 4 6.85 10.96 -10.60
CA LYS A 4 7.40 9.64 -10.97
C LYS A 4 7.29 8.71 -9.78
N PHE A 5 6.81 7.49 -10.01
CA PHE A 5 6.90 6.42 -9.02
C PHE A 5 8.32 5.85 -9.05
N PHE A 6 9.02 5.94 -7.92
CA PHE A 6 10.42 5.54 -7.81
C PHE A 6 10.69 5.07 -6.38
N ASP A 7 10.11 3.94 -5.99
CA ASP A 7 10.55 3.10 -4.88
C ASP A 7 9.72 1.81 -4.90
N PHE A 8 10.30 0.74 -5.45
CA PHE A 8 9.64 -0.56 -5.59
C PHE A 8 10.27 -1.62 -4.69
N ASN A 9 11.12 -1.24 -3.73
CA ASN A 9 11.86 -2.19 -2.90
C ASN A 9 10.93 -3.06 -2.02
N MET A 10 9.72 -2.58 -1.74
CA MET A 10 8.68 -3.29 -0.99
C MET A 10 7.59 -3.88 -1.90
N ALA A 11 7.68 -3.66 -3.21
CA ALA A 11 6.72 -4.18 -4.17
C ALA A 11 6.84 -5.70 -4.26
N LYS A 12 5.71 -6.40 -4.19
CA LYS A 12 5.64 -7.84 -4.34
C LYS A 12 4.92 -8.19 -5.64
N ILE A 13 5.53 -9.06 -6.43
CA ILE A 13 4.89 -9.66 -7.60
C ILE A 13 4.24 -10.96 -7.12
N PHE A 14 2.93 -11.07 -7.28
CA PHE A 14 2.19 -12.29 -7.01
C PHE A 14 1.83 -12.95 -8.35
N SER A 15 2.14 -14.24 -8.50
CA SER A 15 1.85 -14.99 -9.73
C SER A 15 0.37 -15.34 -9.85
N GLY A 16 -0.18 -15.31 -11.07
CA GLY A 16 -1.55 -15.70 -11.38
C GLY A 16 -2.61 -14.64 -11.05
N ASP A 17 -3.88 -15.04 -10.94
CA ASP A 17 -5.03 -14.16 -10.65
C ASP A 17 -5.22 -13.89 -9.14
N HIS A 18 -4.16 -14.01 -8.35
CA HIS A 18 -4.20 -13.84 -6.91
C HIS A 18 -4.38 -12.36 -6.54
N THR A 19 -5.63 -11.90 -6.58
CA THR A 19 -6.04 -10.54 -6.18
C THR A 19 -6.23 -10.39 -4.66
N LEU A 20 -6.22 -11.50 -3.93
CA LEU A 20 -6.32 -11.60 -2.48
C LEU A 20 -5.46 -12.78 -2.00
N GLY A 21 -4.67 -12.59 -0.96
CA GLY A 21 -3.84 -13.65 -0.39
C GLY A 21 -3.30 -13.30 0.98
N ASN A 22 -2.45 -14.16 1.54
CA ASN A 22 -1.74 -13.92 2.80
C ASN A 22 -0.22 -13.90 2.56
N THR A 23 0.50 -13.07 3.30
CA THR A 23 1.97 -13.03 3.31
C THR A 23 2.52 -13.30 4.70
N ASN A 24 3.56 -14.13 4.78
CA ASN A 24 4.25 -14.44 6.05
C ASN A 24 5.01 -13.24 6.63
N ARG A 25 5.29 -12.22 5.82
CA ARG A 25 5.99 -11.00 6.23
C ARG A 25 5.19 -9.75 5.89
N VAL A 26 4.86 -8.98 6.90
CA VAL A 26 4.22 -7.66 6.82
C VAL A 26 5.29 -6.57 6.77
N VAL A 27 5.21 -5.70 5.77
CA VAL A 27 6.09 -4.54 5.60
C VAL A 27 5.31 -3.38 5.00
N GLY A 28 5.54 -2.15 5.49
CA GLY A 28 5.00 -0.92 4.90
C GLY A 28 5.15 0.28 5.84
N THR A 29 4.53 1.41 5.50
CA THR A 29 4.56 2.65 6.28
C THR A 29 3.35 2.78 7.20
N TYR A 30 3.56 3.11 8.47
CA TYR A 30 2.48 3.34 9.43
C TYR A 30 1.62 4.54 8.98
N GLY A 31 0.30 4.46 9.16
CA GLY A 31 -0.65 5.46 8.67
C GLY A 31 -1.08 5.25 7.22
N HIS A 32 -0.25 4.63 6.38
CA HIS A 32 -0.60 4.29 4.99
C HIS A 32 -1.02 2.83 4.82
N MET A 33 -0.73 1.97 5.80
CA MET A 33 -1.10 0.55 5.77
C MET A 33 -2.53 0.28 6.24
N VAL A 34 -3.19 -0.67 5.57
CA VAL A 34 -4.48 -1.22 6.00
C VAL A 34 -4.28 -2.16 7.19
N LEU A 35 -5.10 -2.01 8.24
CA LEU A 35 -5.02 -2.80 9.47
C LEU A 35 -5.07 -4.31 9.23
N LYS A 36 -5.89 -4.74 8.26
CA LYS A 36 -6.03 -6.14 7.89
C LYS A 36 -4.76 -6.76 7.30
N TYR A 37 -3.97 -5.95 6.59
CA TYR A 37 -2.63 -6.35 6.16
C TYR A 37 -1.65 -6.35 7.34
N ALA A 38 -1.76 -5.36 8.23
CA ALA A 38 -0.88 -5.23 9.38
C ALA A 38 -1.01 -6.37 10.42
N ILE A 39 -2.23 -6.84 10.66
CA ILE A 39 -2.53 -7.89 11.66
C ILE A 39 -2.52 -9.27 11.03
N ASP A 40 -3.29 -9.47 9.95
CA ASP A 40 -3.56 -10.81 9.41
C ASP A 40 -2.56 -11.20 8.31
N GLY A 41 -1.69 -10.28 7.87
CA GLY A 41 -0.82 -10.47 6.70
C GLY A 41 -1.57 -10.52 5.36
N LEU A 42 -2.88 -10.23 5.37
CA LEU A 42 -3.71 -10.31 4.17
C LEU A 42 -3.38 -9.17 3.21
N PHE A 43 -3.18 -9.46 1.93
CA PHE A 43 -2.93 -8.45 0.90
C PHE A 43 -3.98 -8.52 -0.21
N SER A 44 -4.24 -7.38 -0.83
CA SER A 44 -5.08 -7.25 -2.03
C SER A 44 -4.77 -5.94 -2.73
N VAL A 45 -5.05 -5.85 -4.03
CA VAL A 45 -4.97 -4.60 -4.81
C VAL A 45 -5.78 -3.47 -4.16
N LYS A 46 -6.87 -3.81 -3.46
CA LYS A 46 -7.68 -2.82 -2.72
C LYS A 46 -6.92 -2.10 -1.61
N PHE A 47 -5.89 -2.74 -1.03
CA PHE A 47 -5.09 -2.13 0.03
C PHE A 47 -4.11 -1.10 -0.55
N ASP A 48 -3.54 -1.35 -1.72
CA ASP A 48 -2.72 -0.35 -2.43
C ASP A 48 -3.53 0.87 -2.83
N VAL A 49 -4.79 0.67 -3.28
CA VAL A 49 -5.73 1.76 -3.58
C VAL A 49 -6.03 2.59 -2.33
N PHE A 50 -6.16 1.95 -1.16
CA PHE A 50 -6.37 2.66 0.10
C PHE A 50 -5.16 3.54 0.45
N SER A 51 -3.95 2.99 0.41
CA SER A 51 -2.71 3.73 0.67
C SER A 51 -2.54 4.92 -0.29
N PHE A 52 -2.89 4.73 -1.56
CA PHE A 52 -2.87 5.81 -2.56
C PHE A 52 -3.87 6.93 -2.24
N LYS A 53 -5.06 6.61 -1.72
CA LYS A 53 -6.02 7.65 -1.29
C LYS A 53 -5.48 8.48 -0.14
N ILE A 54 -4.76 7.88 0.80
CA ILE A 54 -4.11 8.64 1.88
C ILE A 54 -3.06 9.59 1.31
N LEU A 55 -2.19 9.10 0.42
CA LEU A 55 -1.21 9.95 -0.27
C LEU A 55 -1.88 11.11 -1.00
N LEU A 56 -3.01 10.87 -1.68
CA LEU A 56 -3.76 11.91 -2.36
C LEU A 56 -4.30 12.96 -1.37
N LEU A 57 -4.83 12.53 -0.23
CA LEU A 57 -5.31 13.43 0.82
C LEU A 57 -4.18 14.26 1.44
N GLU A 58 -2.99 13.68 1.63
CA GLU A 58 -1.81 14.41 2.10
C GLU A 58 -1.38 15.49 1.09
N ILE A 59 -1.40 15.16 -0.20
CA ILE A 59 -1.10 16.12 -1.27
C ILE A 59 -2.15 17.26 -1.28
N LEU A 60 -3.44 16.93 -1.21
CA LEU A 60 -4.53 17.91 -1.27
C LEU A 60 -4.61 18.78 -0.01
N SER A 61 -4.38 18.21 1.16
CA SER A 61 -4.38 18.96 2.42
C SER A 61 -3.10 19.76 2.67
N GLY A 62 -2.02 19.43 1.95
CA GLY A 62 -0.68 19.97 2.21
C GLY A 62 -0.11 19.56 3.57
N LYS A 63 -0.75 18.62 4.26
CA LYS A 63 -0.38 18.16 5.60
C LYS A 63 -0.05 16.66 5.53
N LYS A 64 1.15 16.31 6.00
CA LYS A 64 1.54 14.91 6.19
C LYS A 64 0.84 14.35 7.42
N ASN A 65 0.45 13.08 7.33
CA ASN A 65 -0.06 12.31 8.46
C ASN A 65 1.05 11.99 9.47
#